data_AF-A0A2M6YW94-F1
#
_entry.id   AF-A0A2M6YW94-F1
#
_cell.length_a   1.000
_cell.length_b   1.000
_cell.length_c   1.000
_cell.angle_alpha   90.00
_cell.angle_beta   90.00
_cell.angle_gamma   90.00
#
_symmetry.space_group_name_H-M   'P 1'
#
loop_
_entity.id
_entity.type
_entity.pdbx_description
1 polymer ?
#
loop_
_entity_poly.entity_id
_entity_poly.type
_entity_poly.pdbx_seq_one_letter_code
_entity_poly.pdbx_strand_id
1 'polypeptide(L)'
;MAKEEKEQETPKAGKPAKGAAPKGGAAKEKGSKGKAPKGEAPVKEPAPPPRLFELYKKEIIPTLMKRFGYTNVMRVPRLVKICVNMGVGQATQDAKLLDAAAVELTSITGQKAVITRARKSISNFKLREGMPIGTRVTLRRANMYEFLDRLISIAIPRVRDFRGVPDTSFDGRGNYTLGLKEQIMFPEIDVDKVARISGMNATFVTTARTDEEGYELLKSFGMPFVKRQEIAAETAGPPAGQNA
;
A
#
# COMPACT_ATOMS: atom_id res chain seq x y z
N MET A 1 6.62 57.70 -54.26
CA MET A 1 8.05 58.02 -54.11
C MET A 1 8.59 57.00 -53.11
N ALA A 2 9.06 55.82 -53.55
CA ALA A 2 10.46 55.53 -53.93
C ALA A 2 11.40 55.80 -52.73
N LYS A 3 12.13 54.86 -52.12
CA LYS A 3 12.94 53.72 -52.63
C LYS A 3 13.18 52.70 -51.48
N GLU A 4 13.24 51.39 -51.77
CA GLU A 4 14.44 50.48 -51.69
C GLU A 4 14.95 50.27 -50.24
N GLU A 5 15.16 49.07 -49.71
CA GLU A 5 15.87 47.93 -50.32
C GLU A 5 15.53 46.60 -49.63
N LYS A 6 15.87 45.51 -50.30
CA LYS A 6 15.38 44.14 -50.17
C LYS A 6 16.62 43.26 -50.02
N GLU A 7 16.65 42.29 -49.10
CA GLU A 7 17.51 41.12 -49.28
C GLU A 7 16.97 39.88 -48.55
N GLN A 8 16.49 38.94 -49.37
CA GLN A 8 16.41 37.52 -49.08
C GLN A 8 17.49 36.86 -49.95
N GLU A 9 18.35 36.04 -49.37
CA GLU A 9 18.94 34.91 -50.08
C GLU A 9 19.20 33.74 -49.12
N THR A 10 18.74 32.55 -49.53
CA THR A 10 19.00 31.23 -48.92
C THR A 10 19.96 30.48 -49.86
N PRO A 11 20.17 29.16 -49.76
CA PRO A 11 20.87 28.32 -48.77
C PRO A 11 22.15 27.69 -49.38
N LYS A 12 23.04 27.07 -48.58
CA LYS A 12 24.13 26.23 -49.11
C LYS A 12 24.13 24.80 -48.53
N ALA A 13 24.01 23.83 -49.43
CA ALA A 13 24.26 22.40 -49.24
C ALA A 13 25.22 21.90 -50.35
N GLY A 14 26.10 20.93 -50.03
CA GLY A 14 27.00 20.22 -50.96
C GLY A 14 28.43 20.05 -50.41
N LYS A 15 28.84 18.99 -49.67
CA LYS A 15 29.16 17.56 -50.01
C LYS A 15 30.53 17.41 -50.76
N PRO A 16 31.15 16.21 -50.83
CA PRO A 16 31.89 15.39 -49.84
C PRO A 16 33.39 15.17 -50.21
N ALA A 17 34.21 14.56 -49.35
CA ALA A 17 35.48 13.95 -49.77
C ALA A 17 35.73 12.59 -49.08
N LYS A 18 36.19 11.64 -49.89
CA LYS A 18 36.33 10.19 -49.64
C LYS A 18 37.77 9.81 -50.04
N GLY A 19 38.38 8.88 -49.31
CA GLY A 19 39.60 8.16 -49.71
C GLY A 19 40.65 8.12 -48.60
N ALA A 20 41.44 7.07 -48.39
CA ALA A 20 41.46 5.69 -48.86
C ALA A 20 42.43 4.96 -47.90
N ALA A 21 42.24 3.65 -47.70
CA ALA A 21 43.18 2.80 -46.97
C ALA A 21 44.53 2.64 -47.71
N PRO A 22 45.56 2.11 -47.03
CA PRO A 22 46.15 0.89 -47.57
C PRO A 22 46.31 -0.23 -46.54
N LYS A 23 46.28 -1.46 -47.07
CA LYS A 23 46.40 -2.76 -46.39
C LYS A 23 47.85 -3.27 -46.38
N GLY A 24 48.14 -4.14 -45.40
CA GLY A 24 49.06 -5.28 -45.51
C GLY A 24 50.36 -5.11 -44.71
N GLY A 25 50.82 -6.04 -43.88
CA GLY A 25 50.36 -7.37 -43.50
C GLY A 25 51.54 -8.16 -42.90
N ALA A 26 51.32 -8.93 -41.83
CA ALA A 26 52.09 -10.14 -41.47
C ALA A 26 51.39 -10.83 -40.28
N ALA A 27 51.27 -12.16 -40.35
CA ALA A 27 50.48 -13.00 -39.45
C ALA A 27 51.37 -13.90 -38.56
N LYS A 28 50.73 -14.46 -37.50
CA LYS A 28 51.16 -15.49 -36.52
C LYS A 28 51.89 -14.93 -35.28
N GLU A 29 51.58 -15.33 -34.04
CA GLU A 29 51.24 -16.69 -33.59
C GLU A 29 50.40 -16.74 -32.28
N LYS A 30 49.68 -17.86 -32.15
CA LYS A 30 48.85 -18.46 -31.09
C LYS A 30 48.97 -17.99 -29.64
N GLY A 31 47.82 -17.95 -28.95
CA GLY A 31 47.74 -18.10 -27.50
C GLY A 31 46.31 -18.02 -26.98
N SER A 32 45.65 -19.16 -26.80
CA SER A 32 44.36 -19.26 -26.11
C SER A 32 44.50 -18.85 -24.65
N LYS A 33 43.56 -18.06 -24.13
CA LYS A 33 43.16 -18.09 -22.70
C LYS A 33 41.95 -17.20 -22.44
N GLY A 34 40.97 -17.79 -21.74
CA GLY A 34 40.19 -17.08 -20.74
C GLY A 34 39.00 -16.29 -21.25
N LYS A 35 37.90 -17.00 -21.49
CA LYS A 35 36.54 -16.46 -21.40
C LYS A 35 36.40 -15.78 -20.02
N ALA A 36 36.32 -14.45 -20.01
CA ALA A 36 36.12 -13.68 -18.79
C ALA A 36 34.86 -14.19 -18.06
N PRO A 37 34.94 -14.54 -16.77
CA PRO A 37 33.76 -14.93 -16.02
C PRO A 37 32.89 -13.68 -15.87
N LYS A 38 31.65 -13.76 -16.38
CA LYS A 38 30.59 -12.83 -16.02
C LYS A 38 30.46 -12.90 -14.50
N GLY A 39 30.73 -11.79 -13.82
CA GLY A 39 30.43 -11.65 -12.41
C GLY A 39 28.95 -11.96 -12.20
N GLU A 40 28.69 -13.02 -11.45
CA GLU A 40 27.37 -13.31 -10.91
C GLU A 40 26.98 -12.13 -10.02
N ALA A 41 25.94 -11.41 -10.43
CA ALA A 41 25.24 -10.54 -9.51
C ALA A 41 24.76 -11.40 -8.32
N PRO A 42 24.95 -10.96 -7.07
CA PRO A 42 24.55 -11.75 -5.92
C PRO A 42 23.05 -12.00 -6.01
N VAL A 43 22.67 -13.27 -6.11
CA VAL A 43 21.29 -13.72 -6.03
C VAL A 43 20.82 -13.36 -4.63
N LYS A 44 20.13 -12.23 -4.52
CA LYS A 44 19.43 -11.82 -3.30
C LYS A 44 18.50 -12.97 -2.94
N GLU A 45 18.84 -13.72 -1.91
CA GLU A 45 18.02 -14.80 -1.37
C GLU A 45 16.57 -14.32 -1.28
N PRO A 46 15.58 -15.10 -1.74
CA PRO A 46 14.20 -14.69 -1.62
C PRO A 46 13.93 -14.45 -0.13
N ALA A 47 13.46 -13.24 0.19
CA ALA A 47 13.13 -12.85 1.56
C ALA A 47 12.33 -13.99 2.23
N PRO A 48 12.61 -14.30 3.51
CA PRO A 48 11.96 -15.41 4.18
C PRO A 48 10.44 -15.30 4.04
N PRO A 49 9.72 -16.43 3.85
CA PRO A 49 8.27 -16.39 3.74
C PRO A 49 7.70 -15.70 4.98
N PRO A 50 6.78 -14.73 4.81
CA PRO A 50 6.17 -14.05 5.94
C PRO A 50 5.54 -15.06 6.91
N ARG A 51 5.72 -14.86 8.21
CA ARG A 51 5.19 -15.75 9.26
C ARG A 51 3.72 -16.09 9.05
N LEU A 52 2.90 -15.07 8.77
CA LEU A 52 1.46 -15.24 8.51
C LEU A 52 1.14 -15.98 7.21
N PHE A 53 2.03 -15.98 6.22
CA PHE A 53 1.84 -16.76 5.00
C PHE A 53 2.04 -18.25 5.23
N GLU A 54 2.98 -18.62 6.11
CA GLU A 54 3.14 -20.01 6.53
C GLU A 54 1.96 -20.48 7.39
N LEU A 55 1.54 -19.66 8.35
CA LEU A 55 0.35 -19.91 9.18
C LEU A 55 -0.87 -20.14 8.31
N TYR A 56 -1.06 -19.30 7.28
CA TYR A 56 -2.16 -19.42 6.34
C TYR A 56 -2.18 -20.80 5.66
N LYS A 57 -1.03 -21.26 5.16
CA LYS A 57 -0.95 -22.54 4.46
C LYS A 57 -1.09 -23.76 5.36
N LYS A 58 -0.45 -23.73 6.54
CA LYS A 58 -0.34 -24.88 7.44
C LYS A 58 -1.59 -25.08 8.29
N GLU A 59 -2.19 -23.99 8.77
CA GLU A 59 -3.23 -24.05 9.81
C GLU A 59 -4.57 -23.48 9.35
N ILE A 60 -4.57 -22.34 8.66
CA ILE A 60 -5.82 -21.64 8.31
C ILE A 60 -6.57 -22.37 7.19
N ILE A 61 -5.88 -22.84 6.14
CA ILE A 61 -6.52 -23.59 5.05
C ILE A 61 -7.26 -24.83 5.56
N PRO A 62 -6.64 -25.74 6.35
CA PRO A 62 -7.34 -26.90 6.89
C PRO A 62 -8.51 -26.53 7.80
N THR A 63 -8.37 -25.48 8.61
CA THR A 63 -9.40 -25.03 9.55
C THR A 63 -10.63 -24.52 8.80
N LEU A 64 -10.44 -23.67 7.80
CA LEU A 64 -11.53 -23.14 6.97
C LEU A 64 -12.18 -24.23 6.12
N MET A 65 -11.40 -25.18 5.59
CA MET A 65 -11.92 -26.30 4.80
C MET A 65 -12.81 -27.21 5.67
N LYS A 66 -12.43 -27.48 6.92
CA LYS A 66 -13.25 -28.24 7.87
C LYS A 66 -14.53 -27.48 8.26
N ARG A 67 -14.43 -26.18 8.51
CA ARG A 67 -15.56 -25.38 8.98
C ARG A 67 -16.64 -25.15 7.91
N PHE A 68 -16.23 -24.90 6.66
CA PHE A 68 -17.15 -24.61 5.56
C PHE A 68 -17.35 -25.78 4.59
N GLY A 69 -16.68 -26.91 4.81
CA GLY A 69 -16.87 -28.13 4.02
C GLY A 69 -16.49 -27.98 2.55
N TYR A 70 -15.49 -27.16 2.22
CA TYR A 70 -15.11 -26.94 0.82
C TYR A 70 -14.55 -28.22 0.19
N THR A 71 -15.05 -28.58 -0.99
CA THR A 71 -14.57 -29.71 -1.78
C THR A 71 -13.25 -29.42 -2.51
N ASN A 72 -12.90 -28.15 -2.68
CA ASN A 72 -11.72 -27.73 -3.42
C ASN A 72 -10.91 -26.72 -2.60
N VAL A 73 -9.61 -26.99 -2.45
CA VAL A 73 -8.65 -26.13 -1.73
C VAL A 73 -8.61 -24.71 -2.30
N MET A 74 -8.81 -24.56 -3.61
CA MET A 74 -8.80 -23.26 -4.28
C MET A 74 -10.04 -22.40 -4.01
N ARG A 75 -11.10 -22.96 -3.41
CA ARG A 75 -12.27 -22.18 -2.94
C ARG A 75 -12.04 -21.50 -1.60
N VAL A 76 -11.02 -21.91 -0.84
CA VAL A 76 -10.76 -21.33 0.48
C VAL A 76 -10.50 -19.83 0.36
N PRO A 77 -11.19 -18.99 1.15
CA PRO A 77 -10.99 -17.56 1.16
C PRO A 77 -9.53 -17.17 1.41
N ARG A 78 -9.02 -16.22 0.63
CA ARG A 78 -7.67 -15.67 0.77
C ARG A 78 -7.68 -14.15 0.75
N LEU A 79 -6.65 -13.54 1.35
CA LEU A 79 -6.39 -12.10 1.22
C LEU A 79 -5.82 -11.79 -0.17
N VAL A 80 -6.44 -10.84 -0.87
CA VAL A 80 -6.05 -10.40 -2.23
C VAL A 80 -5.13 -9.19 -2.18
N LYS A 81 -5.50 -8.20 -1.36
CA LYS A 81 -4.77 -6.96 -1.15
C LYS A 81 -5.23 -6.29 0.14
N ILE A 82 -4.37 -5.46 0.69
CA ILE A 82 -4.74 -4.49 1.73
C ILE A 82 -4.54 -3.10 1.15
N CYS A 83 -5.60 -2.29 1.16
CA CYS A 83 -5.55 -0.89 0.74
C CYS A 83 -5.54 -0.03 2.00
N VAL A 84 -4.45 0.70 2.23
CA VAL A 84 -4.39 1.68 3.32
C VAL A 84 -4.55 3.06 2.71
N ASN A 85 -5.47 3.85 3.24
CA ASN A 85 -5.72 5.22 2.81
C ASN A 85 -5.70 6.17 4.01
N MET A 86 -5.23 7.39 3.76
CA MET A 86 -5.26 8.49 4.72
C MET A 86 -5.87 9.70 4.02
N GLY A 87 -6.97 10.21 4.58
CA GLY A 87 -7.60 11.45 4.14
C GLY A 87 -7.11 12.60 5.00
N VAL A 88 -6.37 13.54 4.41
CA VAL A 88 -5.86 14.72 5.11
C VAL A 88 -6.64 15.93 4.60
N GLY A 89 -7.83 16.18 5.15
CA GLY A 89 -8.72 17.24 4.65
C GLY A 89 -8.09 18.65 4.65
N GLN A 90 -7.11 18.88 5.52
CA GLN A 90 -6.35 20.13 5.60
C GLN A 90 -5.22 20.26 4.58
N ALA A 91 -4.92 19.18 3.83
CA ALA A 91 -3.91 19.19 2.78
C ALA A 91 -4.19 20.18 1.65
N THR A 92 -5.44 20.62 1.51
CA THR A 92 -5.83 21.65 0.54
C THR A 92 -5.23 23.02 0.87
N GLN A 93 -4.96 23.29 2.14
CA GLN A 93 -4.38 24.55 2.64
C GLN A 93 -2.88 24.44 2.86
N ASP A 94 -2.40 23.28 3.34
CA ASP A 94 -0.99 23.03 3.60
C ASP A 94 -0.52 21.74 2.93
N ALA A 95 0.26 21.90 1.85
CA ALA A 95 0.85 20.79 1.12
C ALA A 95 1.89 20.02 1.96
N LYS A 96 2.53 20.65 2.96
CA LYS A 96 3.56 20.01 3.78
C LYS A 96 2.99 18.89 4.65
N LEU A 97 1.75 19.07 5.14
CA LEU A 97 1.05 18.02 5.91
C LEU A 97 0.80 16.77 5.06
N LEU A 98 0.57 16.94 3.76
CA LEU A 98 0.35 15.84 2.85
C LEU A 98 1.65 15.08 2.53
N ASP A 99 2.75 15.81 2.35
CA ASP A 99 4.07 15.20 2.16
C ASP A 99 4.51 14.45 3.42
N ALA A 100 4.29 15.01 4.61
CA ALA A 100 4.54 14.35 5.88
C ALA A 100 3.72 13.05 6.00
N ALA A 101 2.41 13.10 5.75
CA ALA A 101 1.56 11.91 5.77
C ALA A 101 1.99 10.85 4.75
N ALA A 102 2.50 11.25 3.58
CA ALA A 102 3.04 10.32 2.60
C ALA A 102 4.33 9.63 3.06
N VAL A 103 5.21 10.37 3.75
CA VAL A 103 6.43 9.81 4.37
C VAL A 103 6.06 8.85 5.49
N GLU A 104 5.18 9.24 6.40
CA GLU A 104 4.70 8.40 7.51
C GLU A 104 4.08 7.09 7.01
N LEU A 105 3.18 7.16 6.01
CA LEU A 105 2.56 5.96 5.45
C LEU A 105 3.57 5.07 4.71
N THR A 106 4.61 5.67 4.13
CA THR A 106 5.71 4.93 3.50
C THR A 106 6.55 4.21 4.55
N SER A 107 6.86 4.86 5.67
CA SER A 107 7.56 4.24 6.81
C SER A 107 6.77 3.09 7.41
N ILE A 108 5.47 3.26 7.60
CA ILE A 108 4.59 2.21 8.12
C ILE A 108 4.51 1.04 7.15
N THR A 109 4.32 1.26 5.85
CA THR A 109 4.03 0.14 4.93
C THR A 109 5.24 -0.42 4.21
N GLY A 110 6.39 0.24 4.28
CA GLY A 110 7.60 -0.11 3.52
C GLY A 110 7.43 0.08 2.01
N GLN A 111 6.35 0.72 1.57
CA GLN A 111 6.03 0.95 0.17
C GLN A 111 5.68 2.42 -0.05
N LYS A 112 6.26 3.04 -1.08
CA LYS A 112 6.03 4.45 -1.39
C LYS A 112 4.55 4.73 -1.59
N ALA A 113 4.01 5.63 -0.78
CA ALA A 113 2.62 6.04 -0.86
C ALA A 113 2.35 6.93 -2.08
N VAL A 114 1.13 6.86 -2.61
CA VAL A 114 0.69 7.63 -3.78
C VAL A 114 -0.29 8.70 -3.35
N ILE A 115 0.01 9.94 -3.71
CA ILE A 115 -0.85 11.10 -3.47
C ILE A 115 -2.13 11.00 -4.32
N THR A 116 -3.28 11.10 -3.67
CA THR A 116 -4.59 11.10 -4.33
C THR A 116 -5.03 12.54 -4.62
N ARG A 117 -5.55 12.74 -5.84
CA ARG A 117 -6.06 14.03 -6.31
C ARG A 117 -7.57 14.03 -6.40
N ALA A 118 -8.15 15.21 -6.21
CA ALA A 118 -9.56 15.50 -6.42
C ALA A 118 -10.01 15.15 -7.84
N ARG A 119 -11.13 14.43 -7.98
CA ARG A 119 -11.78 14.20 -9.28
C ARG A 119 -12.86 15.22 -9.63
N LYS A 120 -13.44 15.88 -8.63
CA LYS A 120 -14.52 16.85 -8.79
C LYS A 120 -14.25 18.06 -7.93
N SER A 121 -14.62 19.23 -8.42
CA SER A 121 -14.62 20.47 -7.62
C SER A 121 -15.88 20.51 -6.74
N ILE A 122 -15.71 20.76 -5.45
CA ILE A 122 -16.81 20.88 -4.49
C ILE A 122 -16.56 22.10 -3.61
N SER A 123 -17.41 23.11 -3.74
CA SER A 123 -17.25 24.40 -3.04
C SER A 123 -17.33 24.27 -1.52
N ASN A 124 -18.18 23.39 -0.98
CA ASN A 124 -18.33 23.18 0.46
C ASN A 124 -17.03 22.72 1.15
N PHE A 125 -16.22 21.93 0.44
CA PHE A 125 -14.92 21.46 0.92
C PHE A 125 -13.75 22.34 0.47
N LYS A 126 -14.02 23.50 -0.15
CA LYS A 126 -13.03 24.42 -0.73
C LYS A 126 -12.06 23.72 -1.69
N LEU A 127 -12.57 22.76 -2.45
CA LEU A 127 -11.77 21.77 -3.17
C LEU A 127 -11.96 21.94 -4.68
N ARG A 128 -10.84 22.03 -5.40
CA ARG A 128 -10.82 22.09 -6.88
C ARG A 128 -10.31 20.78 -7.46
N GLU A 129 -10.77 20.45 -8.67
CA GLU A 129 -10.30 19.30 -9.42
C GLU A 129 -8.77 19.33 -9.57
N GLY A 130 -8.14 18.15 -9.44
CA GLY A 130 -6.68 18.01 -9.50
C GLY A 130 -5.93 18.37 -8.20
N MET A 131 -6.55 18.99 -7.20
CA MET A 131 -5.87 19.28 -5.93
C MET A 131 -5.53 18.01 -5.15
N PRO A 132 -4.35 17.91 -4.51
CA PRO A 132 -4.00 16.77 -3.65
C PRO A 132 -4.79 16.82 -2.34
N ILE A 133 -5.33 15.69 -1.90
CA ILE A 133 -6.22 15.60 -0.71
C ILE A 133 -5.74 14.55 0.29
N GLY A 134 -5.12 13.49 -0.20
CA GLY A 134 -4.73 12.39 0.67
C GLY A 134 -3.64 11.53 0.07
N THR A 135 -3.38 10.43 0.75
CA THR A 135 -2.38 9.46 0.33
C THR A 135 -2.94 8.05 0.45
N ARG A 136 -2.52 7.16 -0.44
CA ARG A 136 -2.93 5.76 -0.42
C ARG A 136 -1.77 4.84 -0.77
N VAL A 137 -1.84 3.62 -0.27
CA VAL A 137 -0.95 2.55 -0.65
C VAL A 137 -1.74 1.25 -0.81
N THR A 138 -1.30 0.40 -1.72
CA THR A 138 -1.92 -0.92 -1.96
C THR A 138 -0.85 -1.98 -1.79
N LEU A 139 -1.02 -2.77 -0.74
CA LEU A 139 -0.12 -3.84 -0.34
C LEU A 139 -0.62 -5.16 -0.90
N ARG A 140 0.31 -5.96 -1.44
CA ARG A 140 0.05 -7.28 -2.01
C ARG A 140 1.20 -8.22 -1.66
N ARG A 141 0.95 -9.54 -1.72
CA ARG A 141 1.97 -10.59 -1.49
C ARG A 141 2.65 -10.42 -0.13
N ALA A 142 3.98 -10.44 -0.06
CA ALA A 142 4.73 -10.43 1.19
C ALA A 142 4.43 -9.19 2.05
N ASN A 143 4.52 -7.99 1.47
CA ASN A 143 4.30 -6.73 2.19
C ASN A 143 2.90 -6.63 2.83
N MET A 144 1.91 -7.32 2.25
CA MET A 144 0.56 -7.39 2.80
C MET A 144 0.52 -8.20 4.09
N TYR A 145 1.17 -9.38 4.12
CA TYR A 145 1.24 -10.22 5.30
C TYR A 145 2.11 -9.60 6.39
N GLU A 146 3.22 -8.95 6.03
CA GLU A 146 4.07 -8.21 6.98
C GLU A 146 3.33 -7.03 7.62
N PHE A 147 2.54 -6.29 6.84
CA PHE A 147 1.71 -5.21 7.39
C PHE A 147 0.61 -5.76 8.31
N LEU A 148 -0.03 -6.86 7.94
CA LEU A 148 -1.05 -7.50 8.77
C LEU A 148 -0.46 -8.01 10.10
N ASP A 149 0.73 -8.60 10.07
CA ASP A 149 1.40 -9.10 11.28
C ASP A 149 1.76 -7.95 12.22
N ARG A 150 2.34 -6.87 11.69
CA ARG A 150 2.64 -5.68 12.49
C ARG A 150 1.38 -5.00 13.03
N LEU A 151 0.30 -4.99 12.25
CA LEU A 151 -0.97 -4.45 12.70
C LEU A 151 -1.52 -5.24 13.89
N ILE A 152 -1.56 -6.57 13.81
CA ILE A 152 -2.15 -7.44 14.84
C ILE A 152 -1.25 -7.51 16.08
N SER A 153 0.04 -7.81 15.88
CA SER A 153 0.95 -8.12 16.98
C SER A 153 1.45 -6.88 17.72
N ILE A 154 1.58 -5.73 17.02
CA ILE A 154 2.20 -4.53 17.60
C ILE A 154 1.22 -3.37 17.67
N ALA A 155 0.55 -3.05 16.58
CA ALA A 155 -0.17 -1.78 16.48
C ALA A 155 -1.48 -1.82 17.28
N ILE A 156 -2.28 -2.88 17.15
CA ILE A 156 -3.56 -3.03 17.86
C ILE A 156 -3.42 -2.94 19.38
N PRO A 157 -2.49 -3.66 20.05
CA PRO A 157 -2.30 -3.54 21.49
C PRO A 157 -1.88 -2.15 21.98
N ARG A 158 -1.32 -1.32 21.10
CA ARG A 158 -0.90 0.06 21.42
C ARG A 158 -2.00 1.09 21.22
N VAL A 159 -3.16 0.69 20.71
CA VAL A 159 -4.32 1.60 20.58
C VAL A 159 -4.86 1.90 21.98
N ARG A 160 -4.99 3.19 22.30
CA ARG A 160 -5.60 3.65 23.56
C ARG A 160 -7.06 3.20 23.61
N ASP A 161 -7.46 2.63 24.75
CA ASP A 161 -8.80 2.09 25.00
C ASP A 161 -9.24 1.03 23.97
N PHE A 162 -8.32 0.15 23.56
CA PHE A 162 -8.64 -0.93 22.63
C PHE A 162 -9.54 -2.00 23.26
N ARG A 163 -10.80 -2.05 22.82
CA ARG A 163 -11.78 -3.06 23.25
C ARG A 163 -11.92 -4.23 22.29
N GLY A 164 -11.20 -4.21 21.16
CA GLY A 164 -11.37 -5.11 20.02
C GLY A 164 -11.85 -4.38 18.77
N VAL A 165 -11.73 -5.03 17.61
CA VAL A 165 -12.26 -4.50 16.35
C VAL A 165 -13.73 -4.91 16.15
N PRO A 166 -14.58 -4.02 15.63
CA PRO A 166 -16.00 -4.32 15.43
C PRO A 166 -16.21 -5.36 14.33
N ASP A 167 -17.12 -6.31 14.56
CA ASP A 167 -17.61 -7.28 13.57
C ASP A 167 -18.61 -6.66 12.57
N THR A 168 -19.01 -5.40 12.76
CA THR A 168 -19.98 -4.74 11.88
C THR A 168 -19.36 -4.08 10.64
N SER A 169 -18.02 -4.05 10.54
CA SER A 169 -17.32 -3.31 9.48
C SER A 169 -17.04 -4.12 8.21
N PHE A 170 -17.82 -5.20 8.01
CA PHE A 170 -17.86 -5.93 6.74
C PHE A 170 -18.83 -5.28 5.74
N ASP A 171 -18.56 -5.48 4.46
CA ASP A 171 -19.29 -4.84 3.35
C ASP A 171 -20.40 -5.71 2.73
N GLY A 172 -20.77 -6.84 3.34
CA GLY A 172 -21.73 -7.80 2.79
C GLY A 172 -21.12 -8.78 1.77
N ARG A 173 -19.86 -8.58 1.38
CA ARG A 173 -19.14 -9.37 0.38
C ARG A 173 -17.81 -9.89 0.91
N GLY A 174 -17.65 -9.99 2.23
CA GLY A 174 -16.46 -10.53 2.87
C GLY A 174 -15.23 -9.62 2.84
N ASN A 175 -15.35 -8.35 2.44
CA ASN A 175 -14.28 -7.37 2.65
C ASN A 175 -14.48 -6.64 3.96
N TYR A 176 -13.37 -6.33 4.63
CA TYR A 176 -13.39 -5.69 5.93
C TYR A 176 -12.69 -4.33 5.86
N THR A 177 -13.25 -3.30 6.50
CA THR A 177 -12.59 -2.00 6.62
C THR A 177 -12.40 -1.63 8.09
N LEU A 178 -11.15 -1.41 8.49
CA LEU A 178 -10.78 -0.94 9.81
C LEU A 178 -10.43 0.55 9.76
N GLY A 179 -11.10 1.36 10.57
CA GLY A 179 -10.73 2.74 10.83
C GLY A 179 -9.76 2.84 12.00
N LEU A 180 -8.56 3.37 11.76
CA LEU A 180 -7.55 3.66 12.78
C LEU A 180 -7.56 5.17 13.04
N LYS A 181 -7.80 5.56 14.29
CA LYS A 181 -7.95 6.97 14.65
C LYS A 181 -6.63 7.73 14.72
N GLU A 182 -5.54 7.03 15.06
CA GLU A 182 -4.26 7.65 15.37
C GLU A 182 -3.13 6.86 14.68
N GLN A 183 -2.26 7.51 13.90
CA GLN A 183 -1.12 6.83 13.26
C GLN A 183 0.01 6.45 14.23
N ILE A 184 0.03 7.02 15.45
CA ILE A 184 1.10 6.83 16.46
C ILE A 184 1.13 5.41 17.06
N MET A 185 0.13 4.57 16.77
CA MET A 185 0.12 3.17 17.16
C MET A 185 1.29 2.37 16.54
N PHE A 186 1.80 2.81 15.39
CA PHE A 186 2.92 2.19 14.72
C PHE A 186 4.25 2.65 15.34
N PRO A 187 5.14 1.73 15.78
CA PRO A 187 6.44 2.10 16.35
C PRO A 187 7.38 2.78 15.35
N GLU A 188 7.13 2.65 14.05
CA GLU A 188 7.91 3.29 13.00
C GLU A 188 7.67 4.81 12.90
N ILE A 189 6.63 5.33 13.57
CA ILE A 189 6.32 6.75 13.62
C ILE A 189 7.00 7.39 14.82
N ASP A 190 7.77 8.44 14.54
CA ASP A 190 8.37 9.31 15.55
C ASP A 190 7.34 10.35 15.99
N VAL A 191 6.88 10.24 17.24
CA VAL A 191 5.84 11.10 17.81
C VAL A 191 6.24 12.57 17.82
N ASP A 192 7.53 12.87 17.94
CA ASP A 192 8.03 14.25 17.99
C ASP A 192 8.00 14.93 16.62
N LYS A 193 8.02 14.14 15.54
CA LYS A 193 7.94 14.64 14.15
C LYS A 193 6.50 14.81 13.67
N VAL A 194 5.52 14.26 14.38
CA VAL A 194 4.11 14.33 13.98
C VAL A 194 3.54 15.70 14.31
N ALA A 195 3.36 16.54 13.28
CA ALA A 195 2.74 17.85 13.45
C ALA A 195 1.24 17.75 13.85
N ARG A 196 0.55 16.71 13.38
CA ARG A 196 -0.87 16.49 13.66
C ARG A 196 -1.23 15.01 13.56
N ILE A 197 -1.99 14.54 14.55
CA ILE A 197 -2.57 13.19 14.55
C ILE A 197 -3.62 13.11 13.43
N SER A 198 -3.40 12.19 12.51
CA SER A 198 -4.34 11.84 11.45
C SER A 198 -4.80 10.39 11.62
N GLY A 199 -6.00 10.10 11.10
CA GLY A 199 -6.50 8.74 11.01
C GLY A 199 -6.09 8.08 9.69
N MET A 200 -6.19 6.76 9.64
CA MET A 200 -6.06 5.98 8.41
C MET A 200 -7.13 4.90 8.35
N ASN A 201 -7.55 4.51 7.15
CA ASN A 201 -8.42 3.36 6.96
C ASN A 201 -7.66 2.25 6.25
N ALA A 202 -7.71 1.04 6.81
CA ALA A 202 -7.18 -0.17 6.21
C ALA A 202 -8.33 -1.05 5.72
N THR A 203 -8.44 -1.21 4.40
CA THR A 203 -9.42 -2.09 3.76
C THR A 203 -8.76 -3.40 3.36
N PHE A 204 -9.21 -4.50 3.96
CA PHE A 204 -8.80 -5.87 3.68
C PHE A 204 -9.73 -6.44 2.62
N VAL A 205 -9.18 -6.70 1.44
CA VAL A 205 -9.93 -7.31 0.33
C VAL A 205 -9.65 -8.80 0.32
N THR A 206 -10.71 -9.58 0.45
CA THR A 206 -10.63 -11.05 0.44
C THR A 206 -11.27 -11.61 -0.83
N THR A 207 -11.16 -12.94 -1.02
CA THR A 207 -11.93 -13.66 -2.04
C THR A 207 -13.22 -14.28 -1.50
N ALA A 208 -13.54 -14.04 -0.23
CA ALA A 208 -14.78 -14.53 0.38
C ALA A 208 -15.99 -13.98 -0.38
N ARG A 209 -17.10 -14.73 -0.36
CA ARG A 209 -18.36 -14.26 -0.94
C ARG A 209 -19.32 -13.72 0.12
N THR A 210 -19.16 -14.21 1.36
CA THR A 210 -19.99 -13.85 2.50
C THR A 210 -19.15 -13.25 3.61
N ASP A 211 -19.79 -12.49 4.48
CA ASP A 211 -19.12 -11.88 5.63
C ASP A 211 -18.67 -12.92 6.64
N GLU A 212 -19.40 -14.04 6.78
CA GLU A 212 -19.02 -15.14 7.68
C GLU A 212 -17.67 -15.77 7.30
N GLU A 213 -17.45 -15.98 5.99
CA GLU A 213 -16.20 -16.48 5.45
C GLU A 213 -15.04 -15.48 5.69
N GLY A 214 -15.31 -14.18 5.47
CA GLY A 214 -14.34 -13.11 5.67
C GLY A 214 -13.97 -12.92 7.15
N TYR A 215 -14.97 -12.97 8.03
CA TYR A 215 -14.82 -12.91 9.48
C TYR A 215 -13.95 -14.06 9.98
N GLU A 216 -14.28 -15.28 9.57
CA GLU A 216 -13.53 -16.44 10.04
C GLU A 216 -12.08 -16.45 9.54
N LEU A 217 -11.86 -16.00 8.31
CA LEU A 217 -10.52 -15.82 7.76
C LEU A 217 -9.69 -14.85 8.61
N LEU A 218 -10.21 -13.64 8.87
CA LEU A 218 -9.50 -12.62 9.65
C LEU A 218 -9.31 -13.05 11.11
N LYS A 219 -10.29 -13.74 11.69
CA LYS A 219 -10.20 -14.31 13.03
C LYS A 219 -9.12 -15.37 13.12
N SER A 220 -9.00 -16.22 12.11
CA SER A 220 -7.94 -17.23 12.01
C SER A 220 -6.54 -16.61 11.86
N PHE A 221 -6.45 -15.39 11.32
CA PHE A 221 -5.21 -14.61 11.31
C PHE A 221 -4.86 -13.98 12.66
N GLY A 222 -5.72 -14.12 13.68
CA GLY A 222 -5.50 -13.57 15.02
C GLY A 222 -6.07 -12.17 15.22
N MET A 223 -6.99 -11.72 14.35
CA MET A 223 -7.61 -10.40 14.51
C MET A 223 -8.56 -10.39 15.72
N PRO A 224 -8.36 -9.48 16.69
CA PRO A 224 -9.14 -9.48 17.94
C PRO A 224 -10.49 -8.80 17.74
N PHE A 225 -11.50 -9.57 17.36
CA PHE A 225 -12.88 -9.09 17.24
C PHE A 225 -13.58 -8.98 18.60
N VAL A 226 -14.30 -7.89 18.82
CA VAL A 226 -15.22 -7.77 19.97
C VAL A 226 -16.39 -8.72 19.73
N LYS A 227 -16.72 -9.58 20.70
CA LYS A 227 -17.96 -10.36 20.62
C LYS A 227 -19.14 -9.41 20.78
N ARG A 228 -20.14 -9.58 19.90
CA ARG A 228 -21.38 -8.79 19.80
C ARG A 228 -22.10 -8.52 21.14
N GLN A 229 -21.89 -9.36 22.15
CA GLN A 229 -22.52 -9.27 23.47
C GLN A 229 -21.93 -8.18 24.38
N GLU A 230 -20.68 -7.76 24.19
CA GLU A 230 -20.05 -6.75 25.07
C GLU A 230 -20.43 -5.30 24.68
N ILE A 231 -20.71 -5.04 23.40
CA ILE A 231 -21.05 -3.68 22.93
C ILE A 231 -22.51 -3.32 23.25
N ALA A 232 -23.44 -4.27 23.14
CA ALA A 232 -24.87 -4.04 23.36
C ALA A 232 -25.21 -3.74 24.83
N ALA A 233 -24.45 -4.29 25.79
CA ALA A 233 -24.65 -4.07 27.21
C ALA A 233 -24.26 -2.65 27.68
N GLU A 234 -23.45 -1.92 26.91
CA GLU A 234 -22.85 -0.66 27.37
C GLU A 234 -23.38 0.58 26.61
N THR A 235 -23.85 0.44 25.38
CA THR A 235 -24.60 1.52 24.70
C THR A 235 -25.98 1.79 25.31
N ALA A 236 -26.50 0.86 26.11
CA ALA A 236 -27.57 1.11 27.05
C ALA A 236 -26.95 1.71 28.31
N GLY A 237 -26.74 3.04 28.33
CA GLY A 237 -26.38 3.73 29.56
C GLY A 237 -27.37 3.40 30.69
N PRO A 238 -26.97 3.53 31.97
CA PRO A 238 -27.87 3.28 33.09
C PRO A 238 -29.16 4.08 32.91
N PRO A 239 -30.35 3.48 33.13
CA PRO A 239 -31.61 4.18 32.93
C PRO A 239 -31.62 5.42 33.81
N ALA A 240 -31.58 6.60 33.16
CA ALA A 240 -31.81 7.86 33.83
C ALA A 240 -33.23 7.85 34.39
N GLY A 241 -33.35 7.74 35.72
CA GLY A 241 -34.64 7.93 36.39
C GLY A 241 -34.89 7.05 37.60
N GLN A 242 -34.05 7.14 38.63
CA GLN A 242 -34.51 6.97 40.02
C GLN A 242 -33.71 7.93 40.90
N ASN A 243 -34.26 9.12 41.11
CA ASN A 243 -34.07 9.86 42.35
C ASN A 243 -35.47 10.20 42.84
N ALA A 244 -35.82 9.57 43.96
CA ALA A 244 -36.96 9.90 44.79
C ALA A 244 -36.73 11.23 45.52
#